data_AF-A0A3B9MWG9-F1
#
_entry.id   AF-A0A3B9MWG9-F1
#
_cell.length_a   1.000
_cell.length_b   1.000
_cell.length_c   1.000
_cell.angle_alpha   90.00
_cell.angle_beta   90.00
_cell.angle_gamma   90.00
#
_symmetry.space_group_name_H-M   'P 1'
#
loop_
_entity.id
_entity.type
_entity.pdbx_description
1 polymer ?
#
loop_
_entity_poly.entity_id
_entity_poly.type
_entity_poly.pdbx_seq_one_letter_code
_entity_poly.pdbx_strand_id
1 'polypeptide(L)'
;MWAISADTRHPEEAARLVDFLLNDPYMAMLQYTEKGIPVSKNALNALEKEGMFESTEYAATEEMNERLHEMNVIIPNMEKEEVIDAFKSGADEYLFDRTDEKECAKKIWQEIKELCG
;
A
#
# COMPACT_ATOMS: atom_id res chain seq x y z
N MET A 1 -4.16 -5.16 3.84
CA MET A 1 -4.32 -6.62 3.62
C MET A 1 -5.18 -7.19 4.73
N TRP A 2 -6.10 -8.10 4.43
CA TRP A 2 -6.77 -8.90 5.45
C TRP A 2 -6.05 -10.23 5.60
N ALA A 3 -5.85 -10.67 6.83
CA ALA A 3 -5.21 -11.94 7.13
C ALA A 3 -6.03 -12.69 8.19
N ILE A 4 -6.08 -14.01 8.06
CA ILE A 4 -6.69 -14.90 9.06
C ILE A 4 -5.54 -15.49 9.87
N SER A 5 -5.62 -15.41 11.20
CA SER A 5 -4.63 -16.04 12.08
C SER A 5 -4.55 -17.53 11.79
N ALA A 6 -3.32 -18.06 11.67
CA ALA A 6 -3.09 -19.49 11.51
C ALA A 6 -3.58 -20.32 12.71
N ASP A 7 -3.69 -19.70 13.89
CA ASP A 7 -4.06 -20.34 15.16
C ASP A 7 -5.51 -20.07 15.57
N THR A 8 -6.33 -19.48 14.69
CA THR A 8 -7.74 -19.21 15.01
C THR A 8 -8.51 -20.49 15.29
N ARG A 9 -9.37 -20.47 16.30
CA ARG A 9 -10.31 -21.57 16.61
C ARG A 9 -11.53 -21.59 15.68
N HIS A 10 -11.71 -20.55 14.87
CA HIS A 10 -12.87 -20.33 14.01
C HIS A 10 -12.44 -19.95 12.58
N PRO A 11 -11.71 -20.82 11.86
CA PRO A 11 -11.17 -20.49 10.55
C PRO A 11 -12.27 -20.27 9.50
N GLU A 12 -13.37 -21.03 9.57
CA GLU A 12 -14.48 -20.92 8.62
C GLU A 12 -15.25 -19.62 8.82
N GLU A 13 -15.59 -19.25 10.05
CA GLU A 13 -16.29 -18.00 10.34
C GLU A 13 -15.42 -16.78 10.04
N ALA A 14 -14.12 -16.84 10.35
CA ALA A 14 -13.17 -15.80 9.97
C ALA A 14 -13.09 -15.64 8.44
N ALA A 15 -13.05 -16.74 7.69
CA ALA A 15 -13.06 -16.70 6.23
C ALA A 15 -14.37 -16.11 5.68
N ARG A 16 -15.52 -16.49 6.25
CA ARG A 16 -16.83 -15.91 5.87
C ARG A 16 -16.90 -14.41 6.14
N LEU A 17 -16.31 -13.94 7.23
CA LEU A 17 -16.23 -12.50 7.51
C LEU A 17 -15.34 -11.79 6.49
N VAL A 18 -14.16 -12.32 6.19
CA VAL A 18 -13.26 -11.72 5.18
C VAL A 18 -13.92 -11.70 3.80
N ASP A 19 -14.63 -12.77 3.43
CA ASP A 19 -15.39 -12.84 2.18
C ASP A 19 -16.48 -11.76 2.13
N PHE A 20 -17.27 -11.62 3.21
CA PHE A 20 -18.26 -10.55 3.31
C PHE A 20 -17.63 -9.15 3.17
N LEU A 21 -16.49 -8.90 3.82
CA LEU A 21 -15.82 -7.61 3.76
C LEU A 21 -15.26 -7.25 2.37
N LEU A 22 -14.96 -8.25 1.55
CA LEU A 22 -14.26 -8.06 0.27
C LEU A 22 -15.13 -8.26 -0.97
N ASN A 23 -16.17 -9.10 -0.88
CA ASN A 23 -16.93 -9.55 -2.04
C ASN A 23 -18.43 -9.24 -1.96
N ASP A 24 -18.97 -8.95 -0.77
CA ASP A 24 -20.39 -8.69 -0.61
C ASP A 24 -20.77 -7.31 -1.20
N PRO A 25 -21.75 -7.22 -2.11
CA PRO A 25 -22.15 -5.96 -2.73
C PRO A 25 -22.62 -4.89 -1.75
N TYR A 26 -23.34 -5.29 -0.69
CA TYR A 26 -23.81 -4.34 0.33
C TYR A 26 -22.63 -3.76 1.10
N MET A 27 -21.67 -4.62 1.48
CA MET A 27 -20.47 -4.17 2.16
C MET A 27 -19.53 -3.35 1.26
N ALA A 28 -19.48 -3.66 -0.04
CA ALA A 28 -18.76 -2.88 -1.04
C ALA A 28 -19.33 -1.45 -1.12
N MET A 29 -20.66 -1.30 -1.22
CA MET A 29 -21.31 0.01 -1.23
C MET A 29 -21.05 0.81 0.05
N LEU A 30 -21.03 0.15 1.21
CA LEU A 30 -20.72 0.81 2.48
C LEU A 30 -19.27 1.29 2.59
N GLN A 31 -18.31 0.54 2.03
CA GLN A 31 -16.90 0.91 2.04
C GLN A 31 -16.52 1.88 0.92
N TYR A 32 -17.24 1.83 -0.21
CA TYR A 32 -16.93 2.59 -1.41
C TYR A 32 -15.43 2.49 -1.77
N THR A 33 -14.75 3.62 -1.96
CA THR A 33 -13.32 3.70 -2.29
C THR A 33 -12.40 4.00 -1.10
N GLU A 34 -12.89 3.95 0.15
CA GLU A 34 -12.12 4.29 1.37
C GLU A 34 -10.84 3.45 1.56
N LYS A 35 -10.77 2.27 0.94
CA LYS A 35 -9.59 1.39 0.97
C LYS A 35 -8.97 1.19 -0.42
N GLY A 36 -9.19 2.14 -1.32
CA GLY A 36 -8.87 2.04 -2.74
C GLY A 36 -9.95 1.31 -3.53
N ILE A 37 -9.69 1.12 -4.83
CA ILE A 37 -10.60 0.43 -5.74
C ILE A 37 -10.62 -1.07 -5.43
N PRO A 38 -11.80 -1.70 -5.25
CA PRO A 38 -11.88 -3.13 -4.99
C PRO A 38 -11.27 -3.97 -6.11
N VAL A 39 -10.39 -4.91 -5.74
CA VAL A 39 -9.83 -5.90 -6.68
C VAL A 39 -10.87 -6.97 -7.07
N SER A 40 -11.88 -7.18 -6.23
CA SER A 40 -12.98 -8.11 -6.51
C SER A 40 -13.90 -7.57 -7.60
N LYS A 41 -14.09 -8.34 -8.67
CA LYS A 41 -15.02 -8.00 -9.76
C LYS A 41 -16.46 -7.81 -9.26
N ASN A 42 -16.89 -8.59 -8.27
CA ASN A 42 -18.25 -8.48 -7.73
C ASN A 42 -18.45 -7.16 -6.98
N ALA A 43 -17.48 -6.79 -6.12
CA ALA A 43 -17.50 -5.51 -5.41
C ALA A 43 -17.39 -4.33 -6.39
N LEU A 44 -16.51 -4.43 -7.39
CA LEU A 44 -16.35 -3.41 -8.43
C LEU A 44 -17.68 -3.17 -9.17
N ASN A 45 -18.32 -4.22 -9.69
CA ASN A 45 -19.60 -4.13 -10.39
C ASN A 45 -20.72 -3.51 -9.53
N ALA A 46 -20.66 -3.68 -8.21
CA ALA A 46 -21.61 -3.05 -7.29
C ALA A 46 -21.40 -1.53 -7.23
N LEU A 47 -20.14 -1.07 -7.30
CA LEU A 47 -19.76 0.34 -7.24
C LEU A 47 -19.88 1.08 -8.58
N GLU A 48 -19.76 0.39 -9.71
CA GLU A 48 -19.93 1.01 -11.05
C GLU A 48 -21.28 1.75 -11.20
N LYS A 49 -22.32 1.23 -10.54
CA LYS A 49 -23.68 1.79 -10.59
C LYS A 49 -23.86 3.01 -9.68
N GLU A 50 -22.92 3.27 -8.78
CA GLU A 50 -22.98 4.30 -7.75
C GLU A 50 -22.04 5.49 -8.04
N GLY A 51 -21.46 5.57 -9.24
CA GLY A 51 -20.63 6.72 -9.66
C GLY A 51 -19.16 6.66 -9.25
N MET A 52 -18.65 5.47 -8.88
CA MET A 52 -17.25 5.25 -8.46
C MET A 52 -16.19 5.78 -9.44
N PHE A 53 -16.51 5.82 -10.73
CA PHE A 53 -15.62 6.32 -11.79
C PHE A 53 -15.20 7.79 -11.63
N GLU A 54 -15.93 8.57 -10.83
CA GLU A 54 -15.62 9.98 -10.57
C GLU A 54 -14.68 10.18 -9.36
N SER A 55 -14.33 9.11 -8.65
CA SER A 55 -13.44 9.18 -7.48
C SER A 55 -11.98 9.43 -7.87
N THR A 56 -11.23 10.08 -6.97
CA THR A 56 -9.78 10.26 -7.16
C THR A 56 -9.04 8.92 -7.09
N GLU A 57 -9.52 7.98 -6.28
CA GLU A 57 -8.96 6.64 -6.20
C GLU A 57 -9.07 5.88 -7.52
N TYR A 58 -10.19 6.05 -8.24
CA TYR A 58 -10.38 5.44 -9.56
C TYR A 58 -9.41 6.04 -10.58
N ALA A 59 -9.34 7.37 -10.66
CA ALA A 59 -8.42 8.07 -11.55
C ALA A 59 -6.95 7.66 -11.31
N ALA A 60 -6.53 7.57 -10.05
CA ALA A 60 -5.18 7.13 -9.68
C ALA A 60 -4.93 5.66 -10.06
N THR A 61 -5.93 4.79 -9.87
CA THR A 61 -5.83 3.37 -10.24
C THR A 61 -5.66 3.19 -11.75
N GLU A 62 -6.41 3.96 -12.55
CA GLU A 62 -6.27 3.91 -14.01
C GLU A 62 -4.90 4.41 -14.48
N GLU A 63 -4.39 5.51 -13.90
CA GLU A 63 -3.03 5.98 -14.20
C GLU A 63 -1.97 4.91 -13.87
N MET A 64 -2.09 4.24 -12.72
CA MET A 64 -1.21 3.13 -12.36
C MET A 64 -1.30 1.97 -13.34
N ASN A 65 -2.52 1.61 -13.79
CA ASN A 65 -2.74 0.54 -14.76
C ASN A 65 -2.12 0.87 -16.13
N GLU A 66 -2.27 2.10 -16.61
CA GLU A 66 -1.68 2.56 -17.88
C GLU A 66 -0.15 2.52 -17.84
N ARG A 67 0.44 2.89 -16.69
CA ARG A 67 1.89 2.93 -16.47
C ARG A 67 2.46 1.63 -15.89
N LEU A 68 1.67 0.56 -15.80
CA LEU A 68 2.11 -0.70 -15.17
C LEU A 68 3.41 -1.26 -15.79
N HIS A 69 3.62 -1.00 -17.09
CA HIS A 69 4.83 -1.39 -17.83
C HIS A 69 6.10 -0.63 -17.40
N GLU A 70 5.96 0.52 -16.74
CA GLU A 70 7.05 1.34 -16.17
C GLU A 70 7.35 0.95 -14.71
N MET A 71 6.48 0.15 -14.09
CA MET A 71 6.55 -0.18 -12.66
C MET A 71 7.29 -1.50 -12.40
N ASN A 72 8.00 -1.55 -11.27
CA ASN A 72 8.64 -2.77 -10.77
C ASN A 72 8.08 -3.10 -9.39
N VAL A 73 8.11 -4.39 -9.03
CA VAL A 73 7.77 -4.83 -7.67
C VAL A 73 8.77 -4.22 -6.70
N ILE A 74 8.26 -3.62 -5.62
CA ILE A 74 9.11 -3.06 -4.57
C ILE A 74 9.96 -4.16 -3.92
N ILE A 75 11.21 -3.84 -3.62
CA ILE A 75 12.10 -4.74 -2.89
C ILE A 75 11.58 -4.80 -1.44
N PRO A 76 11.20 -5.97 -0.88
CA PRO A 76 10.54 -6.03 0.43
C PRO A 76 11.35 -5.39 1.57
N ASN A 77 12.68 -5.48 1.52
CA ASN A 77 13.54 -4.84 2.51
C ASN A 77 13.40 -3.31 2.53
N MET A 78 12.98 -2.68 1.42
CA MET A 78 12.75 -1.24 1.35
C MET A 78 11.51 -0.79 2.13
N GLU A 79 10.61 -1.71 2.47
CA GLU A 79 9.42 -1.42 3.28
C GLU A 79 9.65 -1.62 4.79
N LYS A 80 10.86 -2.02 5.20
CA LYS A 80 11.24 -2.11 6.62
C LYS A 80 11.21 -0.71 7.25
N GLU A 81 10.61 -0.61 8.42
CA GLU A 81 10.49 0.66 9.17
C GLU A 81 11.88 1.30 9.39
N GLU A 82 12.87 0.48 9.74
CA GLU A 82 14.23 0.95 9.98
C GLU A 82 14.90 1.53 8.72
N VAL A 83 14.59 0.97 7.54
CA VAL A 83 15.13 1.45 6.26
C VAL A 83 14.48 2.79 5.87
N ILE A 84 13.17 2.90 6.07
CA ILE A 84 12.43 4.15 5.85
C ILE A 84 12.93 5.24 6.80
N ASP A 85 13.17 4.90 8.05
CA ASP A 85 13.62 5.84 9.07
C ASP A 85 15.07 6.30 8.86
N ALA A 86 15.96 5.40 8.43
CA ALA A 86 17.31 5.75 7.99
C ALA A 86 17.28 6.77 6.84
N PHE A 87 16.41 6.55 5.85
CA PHE A 87 16.22 7.50 4.76
C PHE A 87 15.70 8.86 5.27
N LYS A 88 14.62 8.88 6.05
CA LYS A 88 14.02 10.12 6.57
C LYS A 88 15.00 10.91 7.43
N SER A 89 15.66 10.25 8.38
CA SER A 89 16.58 10.90 9.31
C SER A 89 17.81 11.45 8.60
N GLY A 90 18.34 10.72 7.62
CA GLY A 90 19.43 11.22 6.78
C GLY A 90 18.99 12.41 5.92
N ALA A 91 17.82 12.32 5.29
CA ALA A 91 17.27 13.39 4.47
C ALA A 91 16.97 14.66 5.28
N ASP A 92 16.45 14.53 6.51
CA ASP A 92 16.21 15.64 7.42
C ASP A 92 17.49 16.43 7.71
N GLU A 93 18.64 15.75 7.90
CA GLU A 93 19.91 16.44 8.11
C GLU A 93 20.29 17.33 6.91
N TYR A 94 19.96 16.91 5.68
CA TYR A 94 20.15 17.75 4.50
C TYR A 94 19.09 18.87 4.40
N LEU A 95 17.82 18.54 4.61
CA LEU A 95 16.70 19.50 4.53
C LEU A 95 16.80 20.62 5.58
N PHE A 96 17.44 20.36 6.72
CA PHE A 96 17.68 21.34 7.78
C PHE A 96 19.09 21.95 7.75
N ASP A 97 19.78 21.86 6.61
CA ASP A 97 21.10 22.46 6.36
C ASP A 97 22.20 22.02 7.35
N ARG A 98 22.10 20.80 7.90
CA ARG A 98 23.07 20.24 8.86
C ARG A 98 24.18 19.43 8.18
N THR A 99 23.97 19.01 6.94
CA THR A 99 24.96 18.33 6.11
C THR A 99 24.80 18.74 4.64
N ASP A 100 25.84 18.50 3.82
CA ASP A 100 25.71 18.61 2.36
C ASP A 100 25.15 17.33 1.72
N GLU A 101 24.76 17.45 0.45
CA GLU A 101 24.15 16.39 -0.36
C GLU A 101 25.00 15.11 -0.41
N LYS A 102 26.33 15.24 -0.55
CA LYS A 102 27.21 14.08 -0.76
C LYS A 102 27.37 13.29 0.52
N GLU A 103 27.59 13.97 1.64
CA GLU A 103 27.70 13.30 2.94
C GLU A 103 26.35 12.73 3.38
N CYS A 104 25.24 13.41 3.10
CA CYS A 104 23.88 12.87 3.30
C CYS A 104 23.66 11.55 2.54
N ALA A 105 23.87 11.57 1.22
CA ALA A 105 23.67 10.41 0.36
C ALA A 105 24.54 9.22 0.79
N LYS A 106 25.80 9.50 1.16
CA LYS A 106 26.73 8.48 1.66
C LYS A 106 26.24 7.86 2.97
N LYS A 107 25.79 8.69 3.92
CA LYS A 107 25.28 8.23 5.22
C LYS A 107 24.04 7.35 5.05
N ILE A 108 23.04 7.83 4.30
CA ILE A 108 21.82 7.05 3.99
C ILE A 108 22.19 5.71 3.35
N TRP A 109 23.09 5.71 2.35
CA TRP A 109 23.50 4.48 1.69
C TRP A 109 24.18 3.49 2.65
N GLN A 110 25.05 3.97 3.54
CA GLN A 110 25.72 3.12 4.52
C GLN A 110 24.72 2.47 5.49
N GLU A 111 23.82 3.27 6.08
CA GLU A 111 22.81 2.79 7.02
C GLU A 111 21.86 1.78 6.37
N ILE A 112 21.32 2.09 5.19
CA ILE A 112 20.43 1.17 4.48
C ILE A 112 21.16 -0.12 4.09
N LYS A 113 22.43 -0.03 3.69
CA LYS A 113 23.24 -1.21 3.35
C LYS A 113 23.45 -2.12 4.56
N GLU A 114 23.62 -1.57 5.76
CA GLU A 114 23.75 -2.35 6.99
C GLU A 114 22.42 -3.02 7.39
N LEU A 115 21.29 -2.36 7.17
CA LEU A 115 19.95 -2.89 7.46
C LEU A 115 19.47 -3.96 6.46
N CYS A 116 19.98 -3.90 5.23
CA CYS A 116 19.60 -4.80 4.14
C CYS A 116 20.63 -5.91 3.85
N GLY A 117 21.84 -5.78 4.40
CA GLY A 117 22.99 -6.65 4.15
C GLY A 117 23.00 -7.96 4.93
#